data_AF-A0A938SYN7-F1
#
_entry.id   AF-A0A938SYN7-F1
#
_cell.length_a   1.000
_cell.length_b   1.000
_cell.length_c   1.000
_cell.angle_alpha   90.00
_cell.angle_beta   90.00
_cell.angle_gamma   90.00
#
_symmetry.space_group_name_H-M   'P 1'
#
loop_
_entity.id
_entity.type
_entity.pdbx_description
1 polymer ?
#
loop_
_entity_poly.entity_id
_entity_poly.type
_entity_poly.pdbx_seq_one_letter_code
_entity_poly.pdbx_strand_id
1 'polypeptide(L)'
;MSEFVSNLPAAAVDAHLRAAVAELRRAEQSAVLWFAELMRRRLYRDCGYSSIHAYAEQVLGFSRNKTFQFIHLAESLEHLPQLQDSLTRGELPWTKAREVVKVATAQTERQWIEEAQQLNSRTLETRVKEARLSTRALL
;
A
#
# COMPACT_ATOMS: atom_id res chain seq x y z
N MET A 1 -10.76 -13.95 12.56
CA MET A 1 -10.61 -14.73 11.32
C MET A 1 -11.78 -15.68 11.25
N SER A 2 -12.70 -15.46 10.31
CA SER A 2 -13.78 -16.43 10.08
C SER A 2 -13.19 -17.65 9.37
N GLU A 3 -13.45 -18.84 9.90
CA GLU A 3 -13.11 -20.09 9.22
C GLU A 3 -14.07 -20.34 8.04
N PHE A 4 -13.61 -21.11 7.05
CA PHE A 4 -14.42 -21.51 5.90
C PHE A 4 -15.49 -22.52 6.33
N VAL A 5 -16.74 -22.26 5.98
CA VAL A 5 -17.87 -23.16 6.22
C VAL A 5 -18.55 -23.45 4.88
N SER A 6 -18.70 -24.74 4.55
CA SER A 6 -19.35 -25.18 3.31
C SER A 6 -20.87 -25.25 3.44
N ASN A 7 -21.58 -25.33 2.30
CA ASN A 7 -23.04 -25.53 2.21
C ASN A 7 -23.91 -24.45 2.87
N LEU A 8 -23.44 -23.20 2.89
CA LEU A 8 -24.23 -22.06 3.36
C LEU A 8 -25.16 -21.50 2.26
N PRO A 9 -26.27 -20.84 2.64
CA PRO A 9 -27.08 -20.08 1.70
C PRO A 9 -26.28 -18.97 0.98
N ALA A 10 -26.68 -18.61 -0.24
CA ALA A 10 -25.96 -17.64 -1.07
C ALA A 10 -25.67 -16.30 -0.38
N ALA A 11 -26.65 -15.74 0.36
CA ALA A 11 -26.47 -14.49 1.09
C ALA A 11 -25.41 -14.59 2.21
N ALA A 12 -25.34 -15.75 2.88
CA ALA A 12 -24.31 -15.99 3.88
C ALA A 12 -22.93 -16.14 3.22
N VAL A 13 -22.82 -16.83 2.08
CA VAL A 13 -21.56 -16.93 1.32
C VAL A 13 -21.05 -15.55 0.88
N ASP A 14 -21.92 -14.70 0.30
CA ASP A 14 -21.55 -13.32 -0.10
C ASP A 14 -21.07 -12.50 1.11
N ALA A 15 -21.78 -12.55 2.25
CA ALA A 15 -21.40 -11.82 3.46
C ALA A 15 -20.03 -12.28 4.01
N HIS A 16 -19.78 -13.59 4.09
CA HIS A 16 -18.49 -14.13 4.55
C HIS A 16 -17.35 -13.76 3.60
N LEU A 17 -17.57 -13.83 2.29
CA LEU A 17 -16.57 -13.44 1.30
C LEU A 17 -16.22 -11.95 1.42
N ARG A 18 -17.22 -11.07 1.53
CA ARG A 18 -17.00 -9.63 1.74
C ARG A 18 -16.23 -9.35 3.03
N ALA A 19 -16.59 -10.03 4.12
CA ALA A 19 -15.90 -9.89 5.40
C ALA A 19 -14.43 -10.34 5.31
N ALA A 20 -14.17 -11.50 4.72
CA ALA A 20 -12.82 -12.04 4.53
C ALA A 20 -11.95 -11.13 3.64
N VAL A 21 -12.51 -10.60 2.55
CA VAL A 21 -11.81 -9.63 1.69
C VAL A 21 -11.53 -8.31 2.43
N ALA A 22 -12.46 -7.85 3.27
CA ALA A 22 -12.23 -6.66 4.11
C ALA A 22 -11.15 -6.90 5.18
N GLU A 23 -11.12 -8.10 5.80
CA GLU A 23 -10.04 -8.51 6.70
C GLU A 23 -8.68 -8.53 5.98
N LEU A 24 -8.62 -9.11 4.77
CA LEU A 24 -7.40 -9.12 3.96
C LEU A 24 -6.89 -7.70 3.68
N ARG A 25 -7.77 -6.79 3.23
CA ARG A 25 -7.40 -5.39 2.94
C ARG A 25 -6.85 -4.68 4.18
N ARG A 26 -7.48 -4.88 5.35
CA ARG A 26 -6.99 -4.31 6.62
C ARG A 26 -5.62 -4.89 7.02
N ALA A 27 -5.40 -6.18 6.80
CA ALA A 27 -4.12 -6.82 7.06
C ALA A 27 -3.02 -6.27 6.14
N GLU A 28 -3.30 -6.10 4.84
CA GLU A 28 -2.35 -5.51 3.89
C GLU A 28 -1.98 -4.07 4.24
N GLN A 29 -2.98 -3.25 4.59
CA GLN A 29 -2.77 -1.87 5.06
C GLN A 29 -1.89 -1.84 6.30
N SER A 30 -2.20 -2.68 7.29
CA SER A 30 -1.41 -2.79 8.52
C SER A 30 0.03 -3.23 8.22
N ALA A 31 0.22 -4.17 7.29
CA ALA A 31 1.54 -4.66 6.91
C ALA A 31 2.44 -3.54 6.35
N VAL A 32 1.89 -2.61 5.57
CA VAL A 32 2.65 -1.46 5.06
C VAL A 32 3.10 -0.54 6.19
N LEU A 33 2.21 -0.22 7.14
CA LEU A 33 2.54 0.65 8.27
C LEU A 33 3.58 0.01 9.20
N TRP A 34 3.45 -1.30 9.48
CA TRP A 34 4.44 -2.04 10.24
C TRP A 34 5.78 -2.14 9.52
N PHE A 35 5.78 -2.33 8.19
CA PHE A 35 7.00 -2.33 7.40
C PHE A 35 7.69 -0.97 7.43
N ALA A 36 6.93 0.13 7.31
CA ALA A 36 7.45 1.48 7.42
C ALA A 36 8.06 1.75 8.80
N GLU A 37 7.40 1.34 9.89
CA GLU A 37 7.94 1.47 11.25
C GLU A 37 9.23 0.65 11.43
N LEU A 38 9.24 -0.59 10.94
CA LEU A 38 10.40 -1.48 10.97
C LEU A 38 11.59 -0.91 10.19
N MET A 39 11.33 -0.23 9.06
CA MET A 39 12.35 0.49 8.30
C MET A 39 12.87 1.72 9.05
N ARG A 40 11.97 2.60 9.48
CA ARG A 40 12.26 3.88 10.13
C ARG A 40 13.14 3.70 11.37
N ARG A 41 12.81 2.69 12.18
CA ARG A 41 13.57 2.33 13.40
C ARG A 41 14.70 1.33 13.16
N ARG A 42 14.85 0.85 11.92
CA ARG A 42 15.84 -0.18 11.53
C ARG A 42 15.73 -1.47 12.35
N LEU A 43 14.52 -1.86 12.75
CA LEU A 43 14.27 -3.03 13.61
C LEU A 43 14.65 -4.36 12.94
N TYR A 44 14.79 -4.38 11.60
CA TYR A 44 15.38 -5.53 10.90
C TYR A 44 16.78 -5.88 11.40
N ARG A 45 17.54 -4.89 11.92
CA ARG A 45 18.85 -5.12 12.54
C ARG A 45 18.72 -5.85 13.88
N ASP A 46 17.73 -5.48 14.69
CA ASP A 46 17.44 -6.14 15.97
C ASP A 46 16.94 -7.57 15.75
N CYS A 47 16.30 -7.83 14.60
CA CYS A 47 15.96 -9.17 14.12
C CYS A 47 17.16 -9.95 13.53
N GLY A 48 18.37 -9.40 13.53
CA GLY A 48 19.59 -10.08 13.06
C GLY A 48 19.89 -9.95 11.56
N TYR A 49 19.22 -9.05 10.83
CA TYR A 49 19.42 -8.88 9.39
C TYR A 49 20.23 -7.63 9.07
N SER A 50 21.19 -7.76 8.13
CA SER A 50 22.06 -6.66 7.69
C SER A 50 21.34 -5.61 6.83
N SER A 51 20.20 -5.95 6.23
CA SER A 51 19.41 -5.04 5.40
C SER A 51 17.92 -5.37 5.44
N ILE A 52 17.09 -4.36 5.13
CA ILE A 52 15.64 -4.53 4.96
C ILE A 52 15.31 -5.52 3.82
N HIS A 53 16.13 -5.58 2.77
CA HIS A 53 15.94 -6.49 1.66
C HIS A 53 16.07 -7.95 2.11
N ALA A 54 17.11 -8.26 2.88
CA ALA A 54 17.32 -9.60 3.43
C ALA A 54 16.17 -10.01 4.37
N TYR A 55 15.72 -9.09 5.24
CA TYR A 55 14.56 -9.33 6.11
C TYR A 55 13.28 -9.59 5.29
N ALA A 56 12.97 -8.74 4.31
CA ALA A 56 11.76 -8.87 3.49
C ALA A 56 11.74 -10.18 2.68
N GLU A 57 12.88 -10.59 2.13
CA GLU A 57 12.99 -11.84 1.38
C GLU A 57 12.89 -13.06 2.31
N GLN A 58 13.72 -13.12 3.36
CA GLN A 58 13.89 -14.32 4.17
C GLN A 58 12.78 -14.51 5.22
N VAL A 59 12.24 -13.43 5.78
CA VAL A 59 11.20 -13.48 6.83
C VAL A 59 9.81 -13.31 6.23
N LEU A 60 9.62 -12.35 5.33
CA LEU A 60 8.30 -12.03 4.79
C LEU A 60 7.99 -12.78 3.49
N GLY A 61 8.96 -13.46 2.88
CA GLY A 61 8.79 -14.15 1.60
C GLY A 61 8.49 -13.20 0.44
N PHE A 62 8.87 -11.92 0.55
CA PHE A 62 8.58 -10.93 -0.48
C PHE A 62 9.49 -11.10 -1.69
N SER A 63 8.91 -10.96 -2.88
CA SER A 63 9.70 -10.82 -4.10
C SER A 63 10.44 -9.48 -4.11
N ARG A 64 11.54 -9.39 -4.86
CA ARG A 64 12.29 -8.14 -5.03
C ARG A 64 11.41 -6.96 -5.44
N ASN A 65 10.45 -7.18 -6.35
CA ASN A 65 9.52 -6.14 -6.79
C ASN A 65 8.59 -5.68 -5.66
N LYS A 66 8.02 -6.61 -4.88
CA LYS A 66 7.16 -6.27 -3.75
C LYS A 66 7.94 -5.52 -2.66
N THR A 67 9.15 -5.98 -2.36
CA THR A 67 10.07 -5.31 -1.42
C THR A 67 10.35 -3.87 -1.88
N PHE A 68 10.68 -3.65 -3.15
CA PHE A 68 10.92 -2.30 -3.68
C PHE A 68 9.68 -1.40 -3.55
N GLN A 69 8.48 -1.91 -3.84
CA GLN A 69 7.24 -1.13 -3.69
C GLN A 69 6.97 -0.75 -2.24
N PHE A 70 7.21 -1.67 -1.30
CA PHE A 70 7.04 -1.42 0.14
C PHE A 70 8.06 -0.39 0.65
N ILE A 71 9.33 -0.50 0.23
CA ILE A 71 10.40 0.44 0.57
C ILE A 71 10.05 1.84 0.04
N HIS A 72 9.76 1.96 -1.25
CA HIS A 72 9.43 3.24 -1.87
C HIS A 72 8.21 3.88 -1.22
N LEU A 73 7.16 3.08 -0.95
CA LEU A 73 5.97 3.59 -0.27
C LEU A 73 6.33 4.08 1.14
N ALA A 74 7.01 3.26 1.96
CA ALA A 74 7.40 3.63 3.31
C ALA A 74 8.23 4.92 3.38
N GLU A 75 9.24 5.06 2.53
CA GLU A 75 10.07 6.26 2.43
C GLU A 75 9.24 7.49 2.02
N SER A 76 8.32 7.32 1.08
CA SER A 76 7.49 8.44 0.60
C SER A 76 6.50 8.94 1.66
N LEU A 77 6.00 8.06 2.53
CA LEU A 77 5.06 8.44 3.60
C LEU A 77 5.67 9.40 4.61
N GLU A 78 7.00 9.42 4.78
CA GLU A 78 7.69 10.39 5.65
C GLU A 78 7.51 11.85 5.16
N HIS A 79 7.18 12.04 3.88
CA HIS A 79 7.03 13.37 3.26
C HIS A 79 5.63 13.61 2.69
N LEU A 80 4.72 12.64 2.84
CA LEU A 80 3.33 12.70 2.35
C LEU A 80 2.38 12.35 3.52
N PRO A 81 2.27 13.23 4.54
CA PRO A 81 1.53 12.95 5.76
C PRO A 81 0.03 12.73 5.50
N GLN A 82 -0.59 13.41 4.53
CA GLN A 82 -2.01 13.19 4.23
C GLN A 82 -2.23 11.80 3.60
N LEU A 83 -1.26 11.32 2.81
CA LEU A 83 -1.32 9.97 2.27
C LEU A 83 -1.14 8.90 3.36
N GLN A 84 -0.22 9.13 4.31
CA GLN A 84 -0.04 8.26 5.47
C GLN A 84 -1.32 8.18 6.31
N ASP A 85 -1.96 9.32 6.54
CA ASP A 85 -3.23 9.43 7.24
C ASP A 85 -4.35 8.69 6.53
N SER A 86 -4.47 8.85 5.20
CA SER A 86 -5.48 8.16 4.39
C SER A 86 -5.27 6.64 4.41
N LEU A 87 -4.01 6.19 4.35
CA LEU A 87 -3.66 4.79 4.56
C LEU A 87 -4.01 4.32 5.96
N THR A 88 -3.74 5.10 7.00
CA THR A 88 -4.01 4.71 8.39
C THR A 88 -5.50 4.56 8.66
N ARG A 89 -6.33 5.44 8.09
CA ARG A 89 -7.80 5.38 8.18
C ARG A 89 -8.44 4.33 7.26
N GLY A 90 -7.65 3.70 6.37
CA GLY A 90 -8.15 2.71 5.42
C GLY A 90 -9.01 3.29 4.29
N GLU A 91 -8.93 4.59 4.07
CA GLU A 91 -9.62 5.30 3.00
C GLU A 91 -9.02 4.98 1.62
N LEU A 92 -7.71 4.69 1.58
CA LEU A 92 -7.00 4.33 0.37
C LEU A 92 -6.24 3.00 0.53
N PRO A 93 -6.52 1.98 -0.31
CA PRO A 93 -5.74 0.75 -0.33
C PRO A 93 -4.27 1.01 -0.69
N TRP A 94 -3.35 0.23 -0.12
CA TRP A 94 -1.92 0.39 -0.38
C TRP A 94 -1.54 0.27 -1.86
N THR A 95 -2.28 -0.54 -2.63
CA THR A 95 -2.08 -0.70 -4.07
C THR A 95 -2.36 0.56 -4.87
N LYS A 96 -3.22 1.46 -4.36
CA LYS A 96 -3.41 2.80 -4.93
C LYS A 96 -2.41 3.79 -4.36
N ALA A 97 -2.11 3.72 -3.06
CA ALA A 97 -1.11 4.59 -2.45
C ALA A 97 0.27 4.43 -3.12
N ARG A 98 0.70 3.19 -3.45
CA ARG A 98 1.95 2.94 -4.19
C ARG A 98 2.00 3.58 -5.58
N GLU A 99 0.84 3.87 -6.18
CA GLU A 99 0.76 4.58 -7.47
C GLU A 99 0.83 6.09 -7.23
N VAL A 100 0.09 6.59 -6.24
CA VAL A 100 0.08 8.01 -5.85
C VAL A 100 1.49 8.50 -5.50
N VAL A 101 2.28 7.74 -4.72
CA VAL A 101 3.65 8.15 -4.34
C VAL A 101 4.61 8.33 -5.52
N LYS A 102 4.28 7.87 -6.72
CA LYS A 102 5.12 8.05 -7.91
C LYS A 102 5.06 9.47 -8.48
N VAL A 103 4.08 10.26 -8.08
CA VAL A 103 3.74 11.58 -8.66
C VAL A 103 3.36 12.62 -7.62
N ALA A 104 2.87 12.21 -6.45
CA ALA A 104 2.47 13.13 -5.41
C ALA A 104 3.68 13.81 -4.76
N THR A 105 3.49 15.09 -4.47
CA THR A 105 4.36 15.93 -3.64
C THR A 105 3.58 16.41 -2.43
N ALA A 106 4.24 17.01 -1.44
CA ALA A 106 3.56 17.59 -0.28
C ALA A 106 2.48 18.61 -0.67
N GLN A 107 2.63 19.32 -1.79
CA GLN A 107 1.65 20.30 -2.29
C GLN A 107 0.48 19.64 -3.04
N THR A 108 0.67 18.45 -3.61
CA THR A 108 -0.28 17.80 -4.51
C THR A 108 -0.88 16.52 -3.95
N GLU A 109 -0.41 16.03 -2.80
CA GLU A 109 -0.87 14.77 -2.21
C GLU A 109 -2.38 14.72 -2.02
N ARG A 110 -2.99 15.83 -1.58
CA ARG A 110 -4.44 15.92 -1.38
C ARG A 110 -5.21 15.64 -2.67
N GLN A 111 -4.84 16.31 -3.77
CA GLN A 111 -5.50 16.13 -5.05
C GLN A 111 -5.36 14.67 -5.53
N TRP A 112 -4.16 14.10 -5.42
CA TRP A 112 -3.94 12.72 -5.84
C TRP A 112 -4.70 11.71 -4.99
N ILE A 113 -4.85 11.95 -3.68
CA ILE A 113 -5.67 11.11 -2.80
C ILE A 113 -7.14 11.18 -3.22
N GLU A 114 -7.68 12.37 -3.43
CA GLU A 114 -9.06 12.58 -3.89
C GLU A 114 -9.32 11.87 -5.23
N GLU A 115 -8.44 12.02 -6.21
CA GLU A 115 -8.52 11.29 -7.49
C GLU A 115 -8.44 9.77 -7.27
N ALA A 116 -7.49 9.30 -6.45
CA ALA A 116 -7.30 7.88 -6.21
C ALA A 116 -8.49 7.23 -5.48
N GLN A 117 -9.24 7.97 -4.65
CA GLN A 117 -10.46 7.45 -4.03
C GLN A 117 -11.57 7.20 -5.05
N GLN A 118 -11.69 8.04 -6.08
CA GLN A 118 -12.75 7.95 -7.09
C GLN A 118 -12.41 6.98 -8.24
N LEU A 119 -11.14 6.92 -8.64
CA LEU A 119 -10.70 6.14 -9.79
C LEU A 119 -10.54 4.65 -9.44
N ASN A 120 -10.84 3.75 -10.37
CA ASN A 120 -10.37 2.36 -10.26
C ASN A 120 -8.84 2.29 -10.47
N SER A 121 -8.20 1.19 -10.07
CA SER A 121 -6.74 1.05 -10.12
C SER A 121 -6.16 1.26 -11.51
N ARG A 122 -6.80 0.72 -12.56
CA ARG A 122 -6.30 0.82 -13.94
C ARG A 122 -6.31 2.28 -14.43
N THR A 123 -7.39 3.01 -14.15
CA THR A 123 -7.49 4.42 -14.54
C THR A 123 -6.50 5.28 -13.75
N LEU A 124 -6.30 4.99 -12.46
CA LEU A 124 -5.28 5.67 -11.65
C LEU A 124 -3.87 5.44 -12.20
N GLU A 125 -3.52 4.20 -12.56
CA GLU A 125 -2.22 3.87 -13.16
C GLU A 125 -1.97 4.65 -14.47
N THR A 126 -3.00 4.78 -15.32
CA THR A 126 -2.91 5.61 -16.54
C THR A 126 -2.66 7.08 -16.22
N ARG A 127 -3.43 7.66 -15.29
CA ARG A 127 -3.29 9.07 -14.89
C ARG A 127 -1.92 9.36 -14.27
N VAL A 128 -1.43 8.47 -13.42
CA VAL A 128 -0.08 8.53 -12.85
C VAL A 128 0.99 8.47 -13.94
N LYS A 129 0.83 7.58 -14.92
CA LYS A 129 1.75 7.48 -16.05
C LYS A 129 1.80 8.77 -16.88
N GLU A 130 0.64 9.35 -17.18
CA GLU A 130 0.53 10.63 -17.91
C GLU A 130 1.23 11.76 -17.18
N ALA A 131 0.96 11.93 -15.88
CA ALA A 131 1.60 12.96 -15.06
C ALA A 131 3.13 12.83 -15.05
N ARG A 132 3.67 11.61 -14.94
CA ARG A 132 5.12 11.37 -14.99
C ARG A 132 5.74 11.76 -16.33
N LEU A 133 5.05 11.50 -17.44
CA LEU A 133 5.51 11.88 -18.77
C LEU A 133 5.52 13.40 -18.93
N SER A 134 4.47 14.08 -18.45
CA SER A 134 4.39 15.54 -18.47
C SER A 134 5.50 16.19 -17.65
N THR A 135 5.78 15.71 -16.44
CA THR A 135 6.88 16.23 -15.62
C THR A 135 8.25 16.04 -16.29
N ARG A 136 8.48 14.88 -16.93
CA ARG A 136 9.75 14.61 -17.63
C ARG A 136 9.93 15.45 -18.90
N ALA A 137 8.84 15.85 -19.55
CA ALA A 137 8.90 16.72 -20.73
C ALA A 137 9.17 18.20 -20.39
N LEU A 138 9.06 18.59 -19.12
CA LEU A 138 9.32 19.95 -18.63
C LEU A 138 10.75 20.15 -18.10
N LEU A 139 11.58 19.09 -18.10
CA LEU A 139 12.99 19.09 -17.70
C LEU A 139 13.88 18.96 -18.94
#